data_AF-A0AAV5UYN9-F1
#
_entry.id   AF-A0AAV5UYN9-F1
#
_cell.length_a   1.000
_cell.length_b   1.000
_cell.length_c   1.000
_cell.angle_alpha   90.00
_cell.angle_beta   90.00
_cell.angle_gamma   90.00
#
_symmetry.space_group_name_H-M   'P 1'
#
loop_
_entity.id
_entity.type
_entity.pdbx_description
1 polymer ?
#
loop_
_entity_poly.entity_id
_entity_poly.type
_entity_poly.pdbx_seq_one_letter_code
_entity_poly.pdbx_strand_id
1 'polypeptide(L)'
;FLFQRSATTRMDALLARIVQGGDRVFYRHEQQGDAELTAEGKREILTRLFAESPPVFLQRYSRWIHKSDAPLFARFENPLVAYFLDKLDRPPPTEAQRRNRRYNALEKLKKEGMYFSDAKMEERAPALYLRMVGRYLGEDEQLHLRPTIMATEANGWAGLLTRLEDRVDEAVQHRRAADADEAAGDWIGGGEGKRDASDRLLAHVDGRFKMEEEDEEEEEE
;
A
#
# COMPACT_ATOMS: atom_id res chain seq x y z
N PHE A 1 20.39 23.73 46.58
CA PHE A 1 21.60 23.17 45.93
C PHE A 1 21.53 21.68 45.59
N LEU A 2 21.05 20.78 46.47
CA LEU A 2 20.98 19.34 46.17
C LEU A 2 19.98 18.97 45.05
N PHE A 3 18.85 19.66 44.95
CA PHE A 3 17.80 19.39 43.95
C PHE A 3 18.20 19.75 42.52
N GLN A 4 19.03 20.80 42.35
CA GLN A 4 19.54 21.17 41.03
C GLN A 4 20.60 20.18 40.54
N ARG A 5 21.51 19.72 41.43
CA ARG A 5 22.52 18.71 41.05
C ARG A 5 21.88 17.40 40.59
N SER A 6 20.82 16.94 41.25
CA SER A 6 20.14 15.70 40.85
C SER A 6 19.38 15.84 39.53
N ALA A 7 18.84 17.01 39.22
CA ALA A 7 18.18 17.29 37.95
C ALA A 7 19.18 17.32 36.78
N THR A 8 20.35 17.93 36.96
CA THR A 8 21.40 17.96 35.92
C THR A 8 21.91 16.55 35.61
N THR A 9 22.19 15.74 36.63
CA THR A 9 22.64 14.35 36.44
C THR A 9 21.61 13.48 35.72
N ARG A 10 20.31 13.68 35.99
CA ARG A 10 19.23 12.97 35.28
C ARG A 10 19.13 13.39 33.82
N MET A 11 19.26 14.69 33.54
CA MET A 11 19.29 15.20 32.18
C MET A 11 20.46 14.60 31.38
N ASP A 12 21.65 14.57 31.97
CA ASP A 12 22.84 14.00 31.32
C ASP A 12 22.66 12.50 31.02
N ALA A 13 22.04 11.75 31.93
CA ALA A 13 21.71 10.34 31.73
C ALA A 13 20.70 10.12 30.60
N LEU A 14 19.66 10.96 30.51
CA LEU A 14 18.68 10.94 29.42
C LEU A 14 19.35 11.21 28.07
N LEU A 15 20.18 12.26 27.99
CA LEU A 15 20.90 12.62 26.77
C LEU A 15 21.88 11.52 26.34
N ALA A 16 22.61 10.93 27.29
CA ALA A 16 23.51 9.82 27.00
C ALA A 16 22.77 8.61 26.39
N ARG A 17 21.58 8.28 26.91
CA ARG A 17 20.75 7.20 26.38
C ARG A 17 20.24 7.48 24.97
N ILE A 18 19.87 8.72 24.66
CA ILE A 18 19.50 9.12 23.29
C ILE A 18 20.70 8.98 22.37
N VAL A 19 21.88 9.46 22.77
CA VAL A 19 23.11 9.36 21.96
C VAL A 19 23.52 7.91 21.69
N GLN A 20 23.35 7.01 22.67
CA GLN A 20 23.55 5.56 22.49
C GLN A 20 22.56 4.91 21.53
N GLY A 21 21.43 5.56 21.22
CA GLY A 21 20.47 5.09 20.22
C GLY A 21 21.02 5.03 18.79
N GLY A 22 22.20 5.63 18.56
CA GLY A 22 22.96 5.54 17.31
C GLY A 22 22.20 6.07 16.11
N ASP A 23 22.29 5.35 14.99
CA ASP A 23 21.74 5.70 13.67
C ASP A 23 20.21 5.78 13.60
N ARG A 24 19.52 5.26 14.63
CA ARG A 24 18.05 5.32 14.71
C ARG A 24 17.54 6.67 15.21
N VAL A 25 18.44 7.58 15.57
CA VAL A 25 18.12 8.86 16.19
C VAL A 25 18.39 9.97 15.20
N PHE A 26 17.33 10.70 14.85
CA PHE A 26 17.44 11.86 14.00
C PHE A 26 17.81 13.11 14.82
N TYR A 27 18.92 13.77 14.47
CA TYR A 27 19.37 15.00 15.11
C TYR A 27 19.15 16.22 14.20
N ARG A 28 19.65 16.13 12.96
CA ARG A 28 19.54 17.16 11.92
C ARG A 28 19.58 16.48 10.54
N HIS A 29 19.10 17.17 9.52
CA HIS A 29 19.40 16.81 8.14
C HIS A 29 20.87 17.08 7.86
N GLU A 30 21.66 16.02 7.69
CA GLU A 30 23.04 16.07 7.22
C GLU A 30 23.02 15.90 5.69
N GLN A 31 23.74 16.78 4.97
CA GLN A 31 23.92 16.67 3.53
C GLN A 31 25.19 15.88 3.22
N GLN A 32 25.27 15.34 2.01
CA GLN A 32 26.45 14.62 1.56
C GLN A 32 27.66 15.56 1.56
N GLY A 33 28.63 15.32 2.46
CA GLY A 33 29.83 16.15 2.63
C GLY A 33 29.92 16.88 3.98
N ASP A 34 28.88 16.84 4.81
CA ASP A 34 28.94 17.35 6.18
C ASP A 34 29.86 16.47 7.05
N ALA A 35 30.58 17.10 7.98
CA ALA A 35 31.42 16.39 8.95
C ALA A 35 30.56 15.57 9.91
N GLU A 36 31.01 14.36 10.24
CA GLU A 36 30.27 13.47 11.13
C GLU A 36 30.03 14.13 12.50
N LEU A 37 28.76 14.15 12.92
CA LEU A 37 28.34 14.85 14.13
C LEU A 37 28.93 14.16 15.36
N THR A 38 29.83 14.87 16.05
CA THR A 38 30.47 14.40 17.28
C THR A 38 29.44 14.15 18.38
N ALA A 39 29.76 13.26 19.33
CA ALA A 39 28.86 12.97 20.46
C ALA A 39 28.54 14.22 21.30
N GLU A 40 29.46 15.18 21.36
CA GLU A 40 29.27 16.48 22.03
C GLU A 40 28.31 17.39 21.25
N GLY A 41 28.47 17.48 19.92
CA GLY A 41 27.53 18.23 19.06
C GLY A 41 26.11 17.66 19.11
N LYS A 42 25.97 16.33 19.16
CA LYS A 42 24.67 15.67 19.39
C LYS A 42 24.02 16.13 20.69
N ARG A 43 24.79 16.19 21.78
CA ARG A 43 24.31 16.63 23.10
C ARG A 43 23.89 18.08 23.12
N GLU A 44 24.64 18.96 22.45
CA GLU A 44 24.31 20.37 22.36
C GLU A 44 22.97 20.59 21.65
N ILE A 45 22.76 19.92 20.50
CA ILE A 45 21.50 19.98 19.74
C ILE A 45 20.32 19.53 20.61
N LEU A 46 20.47 18.41 21.32
CA LEU A 46 19.41 17.89 22.20
C LEU A 46 19.12 18.83 23.37
N THR A 47 20.15 19.39 24.00
CA THR A 47 20.02 20.32 25.12
C THR A 47 19.30 21.60 24.68
N ARG A 48 19.69 22.13 23.51
CA ARG A 48 19.06 23.28 22.89
C ARG A 48 17.59 23.01 22.58
N LEU A 49 17.28 21.89 21.94
CA LEU A 49 15.90 21.52 21.61
C LEU A 49 15.02 21.34 22.86
N PHE A 50 15.58 20.74 23.92
CA PHE A 50 14.89 20.57 25.19
C PHE A 50 14.56 21.90 25.88
N ALA A 51 15.43 22.92 25.74
CA ALA A 51 15.18 24.25 26.29
C ALA A 51 14.20 25.08 25.43
N GLU A 52 14.36 25.04 24.10
CA GLU A 52 13.56 25.83 23.16
C GLU A 52 12.15 25.25 22.94
N SER A 53 12.04 23.92 22.77
CA SER A 53 10.78 23.26 22.40
C SER A 53 10.61 21.86 23.03
N PRO A 54 10.25 21.79 24.33
CA PRO A 54 10.00 20.52 25.02
C PRO A 54 8.99 19.58 24.34
N PRO A 55 7.87 20.06 23.73
CA PRO A 55 6.93 19.19 23.04
C PRO A 55 7.54 18.48 21.82
N VAL A 56 8.37 19.18 21.04
CA VAL A 56 9.04 18.63 19.85
C VAL A 56 10.08 17.60 20.28
N PHE A 57 10.83 17.90 21.34
CA PHE A 57 11.75 16.95 21.96
C PHE A 57 11.05 15.66 22.37
N LEU A 58 9.91 15.75 23.06
CA LEU A 58 9.12 14.58 23.46
C LEU A 58 8.57 13.81 22.24
N GLN A 59 8.05 14.50 21.23
CA GLN A 59 7.52 13.85 20.04
C GLN A 59 8.59 13.02 19.31
N ARG A 60 9.80 13.57 19.15
CA ARG A 60 10.90 12.93 18.41
C ARG A 60 11.58 11.83 19.23
N TYR A 61 11.84 12.09 20.51
CA TYR A 61 12.69 11.24 21.33
C TYR A 61 11.92 10.40 22.38
N SER A 62 10.58 10.39 22.35
CA SER A 62 9.72 9.62 23.27
C SER A 62 10.16 8.17 23.50
N ARG A 63 10.68 7.50 22.46
CA ARG A 63 11.15 6.11 22.53
C ARG A 63 12.28 5.89 23.54
N TRP A 64 13.10 6.91 23.79
CA TRP A 64 14.25 6.84 24.70
C TRP A 64 13.99 7.58 26.01
N ILE A 65 12.76 7.99 26.31
CA ILE A 65 12.41 8.70 27.55
C ILE A 65 11.71 7.72 28.48
N HIS A 66 12.11 7.71 29.75
CA HIS A 66 11.52 6.83 30.77
C HIS A 66 10.66 7.65 31.73
N LYS A 67 9.75 6.97 32.46
CA LYS A 67 8.89 7.62 33.47
C LYS A 67 9.70 8.32 34.57
N SER A 68 10.90 7.82 34.87
CA SER A 68 11.85 8.42 35.82
C SER A 68 12.24 9.86 35.47
N ASP A 69 12.12 10.22 34.19
CA ASP A 69 12.56 11.48 33.62
C ASP A 69 11.43 12.51 33.54
N ALA A 70 10.18 12.09 33.80
CA ALA A 70 9.02 12.98 33.82
C ALA A 70 9.19 14.24 34.71
N PRO A 71 9.85 14.17 35.90
CA PRO A 71 10.11 15.36 36.71
C PRO A 71 10.96 16.43 36.01
N LEU A 72 11.78 16.07 35.01
CA LEU A 72 12.57 17.05 34.23
C LEU A 72 11.68 17.98 33.40
N PHE A 73 10.48 17.51 33.04
CA PHE A 73 9.52 18.24 32.21
C PHE A 73 8.50 19.04 33.03
N ALA A 74 8.43 18.82 34.36
CA ALA A 74 7.48 19.51 35.24
C ALA A 74 7.66 21.03 35.26
N ARG A 75 8.84 21.53 34.89
CA ARG A 75 9.13 22.97 34.77
C ARG A 75 8.46 23.64 33.56
N PHE A 76 7.97 22.87 32.61
CA PHE A 76 7.36 23.38 31.39
C PHE A 76 5.83 23.25 31.51
N GLU A 77 5.18 24.37 31.81
CA GLU A 77 3.72 24.48 31.89
C GLU A 77 3.12 24.50 30.47
N ASN A 78 3.15 23.36 29.78
CA ASN A 78 2.58 23.20 28.44
C ASN A 78 1.67 21.96 28.37
N PRO A 79 0.40 22.10 27.94
CA PRO A 79 -0.54 20.98 27.87
C PRO A 79 -0.08 19.86 26.93
N LEU A 80 0.68 20.19 25.87
CA LEU A 80 1.24 19.18 24.97
C LEU A 80 2.30 18.31 25.66
N VAL A 81 3.09 18.89 26.56
CA VAL A 81 4.08 18.14 27.36
C VAL A 81 3.36 17.12 28.23
N ALA A 82 2.30 17.53 28.93
CA ALA A 82 1.48 16.62 29.73
C ALA A 82 0.86 15.49 28.87
N TYR A 83 0.34 15.81 27.69
CA TYR A 83 -0.18 14.83 26.74
C TYR A 83 0.86 13.80 26.29
N PHE A 84 2.08 14.25 25.94
CA PHE A 84 3.14 13.34 25.52
C PHE A 84 3.67 12.47 26.67
N LEU A 85 3.71 13.01 27.90
CA LEU A 85 4.06 12.24 29.10
C LEU A 85 3.02 11.17 29.42
N ASP A 86 1.72 11.48 29.31
CA ASP A 86 0.66 10.47 29.44
C ASP A 86 0.78 9.37 28.36
N LYS A 87 1.19 9.75 27.15
CA LYS A 87 1.38 8.80 26.06
C LYS A 87 2.55 7.84 26.29
N LEU A 88 3.58 8.23 27.07
CA LEU A 88 4.71 7.36 27.43
C LEU A 88 4.26 6.10 28.18
N ASP A 89 3.13 6.19 28.90
CA ASP A 89 2.57 5.11 29.70
C ASP A 89 1.73 4.12 28.89
N ARG A 90 1.38 4.49 27.65
CA ARG A 90 0.49 3.67 26.83
C ARG A 90 1.28 2.56 26.16
N PRO A 91 0.86 1.28 26.30
CA PRO A 91 1.49 0.19 25.58
C PRO A 91 1.35 0.42 24.06
N PRO A 92 2.32 -0.07 23.27
CA PRO A 92 2.17 -0.04 21.82
C PRO A 92 0.89 -0.78 21.42
N PRO A 93 0.19 -0.33 20.35
CA PRO A 93 -1.04 -0.96 19.95
C PRO A 93 -0.79 -2.41 19.54
N THR A 94 -1.64 -3.31 20.02
CA THR A 94 -1.61 -4.73 19.66
C THR A 94 -1.90 -4.91 18.17
N GLU A 95 -1.56 -6.06 17.60
CA GLU A 95 -1.79 -6.32 16.18
C GLU A 95 -3.29 -6.25 15.83
N ALA A 96 -4.15 -6.76 16.70
CA ALA A 96 -5.60 -6.64 16.56
C ALA A 96 -6.06 -5.18 16.53
N GLN A 97 -5.50 -4.32 17.41
CA GLN A 97 -5.80 -2.89 17.40
C GLN A 97 -5.30 -2.19 16.14
N ARG A 98 -4.10 -2.56 15.64
CA ARG A 98 -3.57 -2.03 14.37
C ARG A 98 -4.45 -2.43 13.20
N ARG A 99 -4.89 -3.69 13.13
CA ARG A 99 -5.82 -4.19 12.12
C ARG A 99 -7.15 -3.43 12.16
N ASN A 100 -7.74 -3.28 13.35
CA ASN A 100 -9.01 -2.56 13.51
C ASN A 100 -8.86 -1.07 13.13
N ARG A 101 -7.73 -0.42 13.45
CA ARG A 101 -7.46 0.96 13.03
C ARG A 101 -7.37 1.08 11.50
N ARG A 102 -6.68 0.15 10.84
CA ARG A 102 -6.58 0.11 9.37
C ARG A 102 -7.96 -0.12 8.74
N TYR A 103 -8.74 -1.04 9.30
CA TYR A 103 -10.10 -1.31 8.85
C TYR A 103 -11.02 -0.10 8.99
N ASN A 104 -11.01 0.57 10.15
CA ASN A 104 -11.82 1.77 10.37
C ASN A 104 -11.40 2.92 9.45
N ALA A 105 -10.11 3.06 9.14
CA ALA A 105 -9.64 4.03 8.15
C ALA A 105 -10.17 3.68 6.76
N LEU A 106 -10.11 2.40 6.36
CA LEU A 106 -10.68 1.93 5.10
C LEU A 106 -12.18 2.20 5.01
N GLU A 107 -12.96 1.92 6.07
CA GLU A 107 -14.39 2.22 6.10
C GLU A 107 -14.69 3.70 5.92
N LYS A 108 -13.90 4.59 6.56
CA LYS A 108 -14.07 6.04 6.37
C LYS A 108 -13.84 6.43 4.92
N LEU A 109 -12.76 5.94 4.32
CA LEU A 109 -12.45 6.19 2.90
C LEU A 109 -13.55 5.68 1.96
N LYS A 110 -14.17 4.53 2.29
CA LYS A 110 -15.33 4.01 1.55
C LYS A 110 -16.57 4.89 1.72
N LYS A 111 -16.88 5.32 2.95
CA LYS A 111 -18.05 6.18 3.25
C LYS A 111 -17.94 7.55 2.59
N GLU A 112 -16.74 8.13 2.56
CA GLU A 112 -16.49 9.41 1.90
C GLU A 112 -16.57 9.31 0.37
N GLY A 113 -16.36 8.13 -0.21
CA GLY A 113 -16.50 7.84 -1.64
C GLY A 113 -15.43 8.46 -2.55
N MET A 114 -14.77 9.54 -2.12
CA MET A 114 -13.79 10.26 -2.93
C MET A 114 -12.52 9.44 -3.19
N TYR A 115 -12.08 8.64 -2.21
CA TYR A 115 -10.80 7.94 -2.28
C TYR A 115 -10.81 6.72 -3.21
N PHE A 116 -11.96 6.16 -3.58
CA PHE A 116 -12.04 5.02 -4.52
C PHE A 116 -12.68 5.39 -5.85
N SER A 117 -12.70 6.69 -6.17
CA SER A 117 -13.14 7.18 -7.48
C SER A 117 -12.08 6.95 -8.57
N ASP A 118 -12.55 6.83 -9.80
CA ASP A 118 -11.72 6.68 -11.01
C ASP A 118 -10.71 7.82 -11.15
N ALA A 119 -11.17 9.07 -10.97
CA ALA A 119 -10.30 10.25 -11.01
C ALA A 119 -9.15 10.18 -9.98
N LYS A 120 -9.42 9.68 -8.76
CA LYS A 120 -8.36 9.48 -7.77
C LYS A 120 -7.48 8.27 -8.07
N MET A 121 -7.98 7.26 -8.76
CA MET A 121 -7.17 6.13 -9.22
C MET A 121 -6.17 6.60 -10.28
N GLU A 122 -6.64 7.39 -11.24
CA GLU A 122 -5.81 8.03 -12.27
C GLU A 122 -4.70 8.90 -11.66
N GLU A 123 -5.02 9.76 -10.69
CA GLU A 123 -4.03 10.61 -10.00
C GLU A 123 -2.92 9.80 -9.31
N ARG A 124 -3.27 8.67 -8.68
CA ARG A 124 -2.33 7.88 -7.87
C ARG A 124 -1.53 6.88 -8.69
N ALA A 125 -2.15 6.27 -9.68
CA ALA A 125 -1.56 5.19 -10.47
C ALA A 125 -2.07 5.28 -11.92
N PRO A 126 -1.62 6.29 -12.69
CA PRO A 126 -2.16 6.57 -14.02
C PRO A 126 -1.97 5.38 -14.97
N ALA A 127 -0.85 4.68 -14.87
CA ALA A 127 -0.58 3.51 -15.70
C ALA A 127 -1.51 2.31 -15.40
N LEU A 128 -1.86 2.12 -14.11
CA LEU A 128 -2.83 1.10 -13.71
C LEU A 128 -4.24 1.48 -14.14
N TYR A 129 -4.59 2.76 -14.01
CA TYR A 129 -5.88 3.29 -14.46
C TYR A 129 -6.06 3.09 -15.97
N LEU A 130 -5.07 3.47 -16.79
CA LEU A 130 -5.11 3.27 -18.24
C LEU A 130 -5.32 1.79 -18.59
N ARG A 131 -4.60 0.90 -17.90
CA ARG A 131 -4.71 -0.54 -18.15
C ARG A 131 -6.08 -1.07 -17.74
N MET A 132 -6.60 -0.76 -16.56
CA MET A 132 -7.83 -1.40 -16.05
C MET A 132 -9.13 -0.72 -16.49
N VAL A 133 -9.13 0.61 -16.60
CA VAL A 133 -10.31 1.41 -16.93
C VAL A 133 -10.13 2.02 -18.31
N GLY A 134 -8.97 2.65 -18.55
CA GLY A 134 -8.58 3.33 -19.79
C GLY A 134 -8.85 2.57 -21.08
N ARG A 135 -8.59 1.25 -21.10
CA ARG A 135 -8.76 0.41 -22.30
C ARG A 135 -10.19 0.36 -22.84
N TYR A 136 -11.17 0.69 -22.00
CA TYR A 136 -12.58 0.67 -22.34
C TYR A 136 -13.15 2.06 -22.68
N LEU A 137 -12.35 3.13 -22.54
CA LEU A 137 -12.72 4.47 -22.99
C LEU A 137 -12.59 4.61 -24.52
N GLY A 138 -13.23 5.61 -25.10
CA GLY A 138 -13.14 5.86 -26.55
C GLY A 138 -11.73 6.24 -27.00
N GLU A 139 -11.42 6.05 -28.28
CA GLU A 139 -10.08 6.32 -28.84
C GLU A 139 -9.62 7.78 -28.60
N ASP A 140 -10.56 8.73 -28.65
CA ASP A 140 -10.31 10.16 -28.39
C ASP A 140 -9.88 10.43 -26.94
N GLU A 141 -10.47 9.72 -25.97
CA GLU A 141 -10.19 9.91 -24.54
C GLU A 141 -8.88 9.23 -24.12
N GLN A 142 -8.51 8.13 -24.79
CA GLN A 142 -7.26 7.41 -24.56
C GLN A 142 -6.01 8.21 -24.94
N LEU A 143 -6.12 9.12 -25.92
CA LEU A 143 -5.00 9.98 -26.35
C LEU A 143 -4.47 10.86 -25.21
N HIS A 144 -5.35 11.27 -24.30
CA HIS A 144 -5.00 12.15 -23.18
C HIS A 144 -4.44 11.41 -21.95
N LEU A 145 -4.57 10.09 -21.90
CA LEU A 145 -4.25 9.26 -20.73
C LEU A 145 -2.86 8.65 -20.74
N ARG A 146 -1.97 8.99 -21.69
CA ARG A 146 -0.66 8.33 -21.85
C ARG A 146 0.28 8.61 -20.66
N PRO A 147 0.55 7.62 -19.78
CA PRO A 147 1.42 7.82 -18.64
C PRO A 147 2.90 7.90 -19.07
N THR A 148 3.69 8.74 -18.39
CA THR A 148 5.14 8.86 -18.63
C THR A 148 5.93 7.61 -18.21
N ILE A 149 5.36 6.76 -17.35
CA ILE A 149 5.97 5.52 -16.85
C ILE A 149 5.04 4.36 -17.18
N MET A 150 5.57 3.30 -17.79
CA MET A 150 4.81 2.10 -18.10
C MET A 150 4.48 1.31 -16.83
N ALA A 151 3.27 0.74 -16.73
CA ALA A 151 2.81 0.02 -15.54
C ALA A 151 3.70 -1.19 -15.19
N THR A 152 4.34 -1.79 -16.19
CA THR A 152 5.27 -2.92 -16.06
C THR A 152 6.58 -2.55 -15.36
N GLU A 153 6.98 -1.28 -15.41
CA GLU A 153 8.19 -0.75 -14.75
C GLU A 153 7.91 -0.31 -13.30
N ALA A 154 6.64 -0.25 -12.89
CA ALA A 154 6.25 0.20 -11.56
C ALA A 154 6.48 -0.90 -10.50
N ASN A 155 7.42 -0.65 -9.58
CA ASN A 155 7.63 -1.50 -8.41
C ASN A 155 6.48 -1.34 -7.41
N GLY A 156 5.63 -2.36 -7.26
CA GLY A 156 4.52 -2.37 -6.30
C GLY A 156 3.31 -3.19 -6.76
N TRP A 157 2.15 -2.95 -6.14
CA TRP A 157 0.90 -3.65 -6.44
C TRP A 157 0.44 -3.46 -7.89
N ALA A 158 0.62 -2.28 -8.48
CA ALA A 158 0.24 -2.01 -9.87
C ALA A 158 1.02 -2.91 -10.86
N GLY A 159 2.33 -3.03 -10.69
CA GLY A 159 3.16 -3.91 -11.52
C GLY A 159 2.92 -5.40 -11.24
N LEU A 160 2.50 -5.78 -10.03
CA LEU A 160 2.08 -7.16 -9.73
C LEU A 160 0.76 -7.50 -10.44
N LEU A 161 -0.23 -6.62 -10.35
CA LEU A 161 -1.54 -6.80 -11.00
C LEU A 161 -1.42 -6.86 -12.52
N THR A 162 -0.61 -5.99 -13.11
CA THR A 162 -0.35 -6.00 -14.57
C THR A 162 0.26 -7.32 -15.01
N ARG A 163 1.29 -7.82 -14.30
CA ARG A 163 1.90 -9.13 -14.60
C ARG A 163 0.96 -10.31 -14.43
N LEU A 164 0.04 -10.25 -13.47
CA LEU A 164 -0.98 -11.28 -13.29
C LEU A 164 -1.95 -11.29 -14.47
N GLU A 165 -2.34 -10.12 -14.95
CA GLU A 165 -3.21 -9.99 -16.12
C GLU A 165 -2.53 -10.48 -17.39
N ASP A 166 -1.28 -10.06 -17.64
CA ASP A 166 -0.52 -10.49 -18.81
C ASP A 166 -0.40 -12.04 -18.87
N ARG A 167 -0.21 -12.70 -17.71
CA ARG A 167 -0.23 -14.17 -17.63
C ARG A 167 -1.57 -14.78 -17.99
N VAL A 168 -2.67 -14.15 -17.60
CA VAL A 168 -4.02 -14.63 -17.95
C VAL A 168 -4.26 -14.44 -19.45
N ASP A 169 -3.88 -13.29 -19.99
CA ASP A 169 -3.98 -12.99 -21.41
C ASP A 169 -3.14 -13.98 -22.24
N GLU A 170 -1.89 -14.22 -21.87
CA GLU A 170 -1.01 -15.24 -22.47
C GLU A 170 -1.66 -16.63 -22.46
N ALA A 171 -2.23 -17.05 -21.34
CA ALA A 171 -2.90 -18.35 -21.24
C ALA A 171 -4.14 -18.45 -22.13
N VAL A 172 -4.91 -17.36 -22.29
CA VAL A 172 -6.04 -17.30 -23.22
C VAL A 172 -5.56 -17.37 -24.67
N GLN A 173 -4.51 -16.64 -25.03
CA GLN A 173 -3.96 -16.66 -26.39
C GLN A 173 -3.38 -18.03 -26.74
N HIS A 174 -2.69 -18.69 -25.80
CA HIS A 174 -2.20 -20.05 -26.00
C HIS A 174 -3.31 -21.06 -26.27
N ARG A 175 -4.45 -20.96 -25.56
CA ARG A 175 -5.62 -21.80 -25.84
C ARG A 175 -6.19 -21.51 -27.23
N ARG A 176 -6.43 -20.25 -27.57
CA ARG A 176 -6.94 -19.85 -28.90
C ARG A 176 -6.01 -20.26 -30.04
N ALA A 177 -4.69 -20.18 -29.84
CA ALA A 177 -3.71 -20.61 -30.82
C ALA A 177 -3.72 -22.13 -30.99
N ALA A 178 -3.85 -22.90 -29.90
CA ALA A 178 -4.00 -24.35 -29.98
C ALA A 178 -5.29 -24.76 -30.71
N ASP A 179 -6.42 -24.10 -30.40
CA ASP A 179 -7.70 -24.34 -31.07
C ASP A 179 -7.61 -23.97 -32.57
N ALA A 180 -6.87 -22.91 -32.91
CA ALA A 180 -6.64 -22.49 -34.29
C ALA A 180 -5.69 -23.42 -35.05
N ASP A 181 -4.65 -23.94 -34.41
CA ASP A 181 -3.73 -24.94 -34.98
C ASP A 181 -4.43 -26.29 -35.18
N GLU A 182 -5.30 -26.71 -34.27
CA GLU A 182 -6.16 -27.89 -34.43
C GLU A 182 -7.12 -27.71 -35.62
N ALA A 183 -7.79 -26.56 -35.71
CA ALA A 183 -8.66 -26.23 -36.83
C ALA A 183 -7.91 -26.11 -38.17
N ALA A 184 -6.65 -25.68 -38.16
CA ALA A 184 -5.79 -25.60 -39.35
C ALA A 184 -5.22 -26.96 -39.76
N GLY A 185 -4.92 -27.84 -38.78
CA GLY A 185 -4.45 -29.21 -39.01
C GLY A 185 -5.51 -30.15 -39.58
N ASP A 186 -6.79 -29.90 -39.29
CA ASP A 186 -7.94 -30.62 -39.85
C ASP A 186 -8.25 -30.22 -41.32
N TRP A 187 -7.59 -29.17 -41.85
CA TRP A 187 -7.85 -28.62 -43.19
C TRP A 187 -6.84 -29.07 -44.27
N ILE A 188 -6.53 -30.36 -44.35
CA ILE A 188 -5.84 -30.97 -45.52
C ILE A 188 -6.90 -31.72 -46.35
N GLY A 189 -7.35 -31.08 -47.42
CA GLY A 189 -8.58 -31.46 -48.12
C GLY A 189 -8.56 -32.80 -48.88
N GLY A 190 -9.77 -33.36 -49.03
CA GLY A 190 -10.16 -34.19 -50.18
C GLY A 190 -10.82 -35.53 -49.85
N GLY A 191 -12.13 -35.53 -49.60
CA GLY A 191 -12.95 -36.75 -49.61
C GLY A 191 -14.42 -36.47 -49.25
N GLU A 192 -15.35 -37.05 -50.00
CA GLU A 192 -16.80 -36.92 -49.82
C GLU A 192 -17.25 -37.21 -48.37
N GLY A 193 -17.50 -36.17 -47.59
CA GLY A 193 -18.01 -36.31 -46.21
C GLY A 193 -18.36 -34.98 -45.54
N LYS A 194 -18.55 -33.92 -46.32
CA LYS A 194 -18.56 -32.53 -45.84
C LYS A 194 -19.87 -32.09 -45.15
N ARG A 195 -20.76 -33.03 -44.82
CA ARG A 195 -22.00 -32.76 -44.07
C ARG A 195 -21.85 -33.03 -42.56
N ASP A 196 -20.91 -33.90 -42.18
CA ASP A 196 -20.89 -34.44 -40.81
C ASP A 196 -20.37 -33.48 -39.73
N ALA A 197 -19.51 -32.51 -40.06
CA ALA A 197 -18.92 -31.61 -39.05
C ALA A 197 -19.89 -30.49 -38.64
N SER A 198 -20.57 -29.87 -39.61
CA SER A 198 -21.67 -28.95 -39.33
C SER A 198 -22.85 -29.66 -38.68
N ASP A 199 -23.17 -30.89 -39.11
CA ASP A 199 -24.28 -31.67 -38.55
C ASP A 199 -23.98 -32.14 -37.11
N ARG A 200 -22.71 -32.42 -36.76
CA ARG A 200 -22.32 -32.74 -35.37
C ARG A 200 -22.38 -31.53 -34.44
N LEU A 201 -21.96 -30.36 -34.91
CA LEU A 201 -22.07 -29.12 -34.12
C LEU A 201 -23.55 -28.74 -33.94
N LEU A 202 -24.35 -28.83 -35.02
CA LEU A 202 -25.80 -28.60 -34.95
C LEU A 202 -26.49 -29.63 -34.04
N ALA A 203 -26.10 -30.90 -34.05
CA ALA A 203 -26.64 -31.91 -33.13
C ALA A 203 -26.26 -31.65 -31.66
N HIS A 204 -25.07 -31.09 -31.39
CA HIS A 204 -24.67 -30.74 -30.03
C HIS A 204 -25.42 -29.50 -29.51
N VAL A 205 -25.67 -28.52 -30.39
CA VAL A 205 -26.47 -27.33 -30.06
C VAL A 205 -27.96 -27.68 -29.92
N ASP A 206 -28.51 -28.55 -30.79
CA ASP A 206 -29.90 -29.02 -30.71
C ASP A 206 -30.15 -29.92 -29.49
N GLY A 207 -29.15 -30.74 -29.10
CA GLY A 207 -29.22 -31.55 -27.88
C GLY A 207 -29.13 -30.73 -26.59
N ARG A 208 -28.44 -29.59 -26.61
CA ARG A 208 -28.37 -28.68 -25.45
C ARG A 208 -29.67 -27.90 -25.25
N PHE A 209 -30.31 -27.46 -26.34
CA PHE A 209 -31.61 -26.81 -26.28
C PHE A 209 -32.75 -27.76 -25.85
N LYS A 210 -32.70 -29.04 -26.25
CA LYS A 210 -33.69 -30.04 -25.81
C LYS A 210 -33.59 -30.44 -24.33
N MET A 211 -32.39 -30.46 -23.74
CA MET A 211 -32.27 -30.64 -22.29
C MET A 211 -32.85 -29.45 -21.52
N GLU A 212 -32.68 -28.22 -22.02
CA GLU A 212 -33.25 -27.03 -21.39
C GLU A 212 -34.79 -26.96 -21.55
N GLU A 213 -35.37 -27.46 -22.65
CA GLU A 213 -36.84 -27.57 -22.81
C GLU A 213 -37.45 -28.74 -22.02
N GLU A 214 -36.79 -29.90 -21.90
CA GLU A 214 -37.27 -31.02 -21.07
C GLU A 214 -37.18 -30.71 -19.56
N ASP A 215 -36.16 -29.96 -19.11
CA ASP A 215 -36.04 -29.51 -17.72
C ASP A 215 -37.08 -28.41 -17.38
N GLU A 216 -37.54 -27.61 -18.36
CA GLU A 216 -38.61 -26.62 -18.17
C GLU A 216 -40.02 -27.25 -18.20
N GLU A 217 -40.23 -28.35 -18.95
CA GLU A 217 -41.50 -29.09 -18.95
C GLU A 217 -41.68 -29.99 -17.71
N GLU A 218 -40.61 -30.44 -17.04
CA GLU A 218 -40.69 -31.18 -15.77
C GLU A 218 -40.95 -30.30 -14.53
N GLU A 219 -40.88 -28.96 -14.64
CA GLU A 219 -41.23 -28.02 -13.55
C GLU A 219 -42.71 -27.55 -13.58
N GLU A 220 -43.53 -27.96 -14.57
CA GLU A 220 -44.95 -27.57 -14.71
C GLU A 220 -45.99 -28.73 -14.53
N GLU A 221 -45.67 -29.82 -13.82
CA GLU A 221 -46.68 -30.79 -13.29
C GLU A 221 -46.79 -30.86 -11.76
#